data_AF-A0A401LXP7-F1
#
_entry.id   AF-A0A401LXP7-F1
#
_cell.length_a   1.000
_cell.length_b   1.000
_cell.length_c   1.000
_cell.angle_alpha   90.00
_cell.angle_beta   90.00
_cell.angle_gamma   90.00
#
_symmetry.space_group_name_H-M   'P 1'
#
loop_
_entity.id
_entity.type
_entity.pdbx_description
1 polymer ?
#
loop_
_entity_poly.entity_id
_entity_poly.type
_entity_poly.pdbx_seq_one_letter_code
_entity_poly.pdbx_strand_id
1 'polypeptide(L)'
;MKKPLPQYTFFKTKYGNELLIDVIDLKYVKRFLNENPIPTLTYYDITFITEGEGGFSIDNQSYEATPGDVFFSRPGEVRHWDTTHIVNGFALIFEDSFLSSVFKDPLFVQHLSFFSVGKASSNLHLSEELYVHILQLLKNIKIEIDAYLQNDVLYFGHCFMKS
;
A
#
# COMPACT_ATOMS: atom_id res chain seq x y z
N MET A 1 13.72 12.77 -25.14
CA MET A 1 12.38 12.53 -24.59
C MET A 1 12.55 11.72 -23.31
N LYS A 2 12.09 12.22 -22.15
CA LYS A 2 12.16 11.44 -20.90
C LYS A 2 11.20 10.25 -21.04
N LYS A 3 11.70 9.05 -20.77
CA LYS A 3 10.89 7.83 -20.75
C LYS A 3 9.83 7.99 -19.64
N PRO A 4 8.54 7.71 -19.89
CA PRO A 4 7.53 7.76 -18.83
C PRO A 4 7.96 6.81 -17.71
N LEU A 5 7.83 7.28 -16.47
CA LEU A 5 8.12 6.46 -15.30
C LEU A 5 7.12 5.29 -15.25
N PRO A 6 7.54 4.08 -14.84
CA PRO A 6 6.61 2.98 -14.63
C PRO A 6 5.54 3.38 -13.61
N GLN A 7 4.29 2.95 -13.83
CA GLN A 7 3.13 3.29 -13.01
C GLN A 7 2.43 2.01 -12.56
N TYR A 8 2.16 1.87 -11.26
CA TYR A 8 1.46 0.70 -10.73
C TYR A 8 -0.02 1.03 -10.60
N THR A 9 -0.80 0.47 -11.51
CA THR A 9 -2.26 0.68 -11.57
C THR A 9 -2.96 -0.36 -10.72
N PHE A 10 -3.82 0.08 -9.82
CA PHE A 10 -4.73 -0.82 -9.12
C PHE A 10 -5.83 -1.28 -10.06
N PHE A 11 -5.80 -2.57 -10.41
CA PHE A 11 -6.82 -3.16 -11.27
C PHE A 11 -8.04 -3.48 -10.42
N LYS A 12 -9.06 -2.62 -10.48
CA LYS A 12 -10.34 -2.79 -9.77
C LYS A 12 -10.98 -4.15 -10.01
N THR A 13 -10.93 -4.62 -11.25
CA THR A 13 -11.46 -5.93 -11.65
C THR A 13 -10.42 -7.03 -11.55
N LYS A 14 -9.31 -6.82 -10.81
CA LYS A 14 -8.23 -7.79 -10.70
C LYS A 14 -8.81 -9.14 -10.43
N TYR A 15 -9.81 -9.27 -9.54
CA TYR A 15 -10.36 -10.53 -9.07
C TYR A 15 -11.77 -10.90 -9.59
N GLY A 16 -12.18 -10.36 -10.74
CA GLY A 16 -13.51 -10.65 -11.34
C GLY A 16 -14.64 -9.77 -10.80
N ASN A 17 -14.62 -9.43 -9.51
CA ASN A 17 -15.44 -8.37 -8.91
C ASN A 17 -14.59 -7.12 -8.63
N GLU A 18 -15.23 -5.94 -8.54
CA GLU A 18 -14.56 -4.67 -8.22
C GLU A 18 -14.07 -4.69 -6.76
N LEU A 19 -12.79 -4.98 -6.56
CA LEU A 19 -12.12 -4.82 -5.26
C LEU A 19 -11.55 -3.42 -5.22
N LEU A 20 -11.88 -2.64 -4.20
CA LEU A 20 -11.41 -1.25 -4.03
C LEU A 20 -10.45 -1.08 -2.85
N ILE A 21 -10.12 -2.17 -2.14
CA ILE A 21 -9.20 -2.24 -1.01
C ILE A 21 -8.52 -3.62 -0.96
N ASP A 22 -7.21 -3.67 -0.71
CA ASP A 22 -6.46 -4.94 -0.57
C ASP A 22 -5.38 -4.82 0.52
N VAL A 23 -5.00 -5.94 1.13
CA VAL A 23 -3.89 -6.04 2.09
C VAL A 23 -2.84 -7.00 1.54
N ILE A 24 -1.66 -6.44 1.25
CA ILE A 24 -0.56 -7.17 0.61
C ILE A 24 0.63 -7.26 1.56
N ASP A 25 1.25 -8.43 1.71
CA ASP A 25 2.53 -8.49 2.43
C ASP A 25 3.65 -7.88 1.58
N LEU A 26 4.50 -7.05 2.20
CA LEU A 26 5.63 -6.41 1.52
C LEU A 26 6.60 -7.44 0.93
N LYS A 27 6.76 -8.61 1.56
CA LYS A 27 7.56 -9.73 1.02
C LYS A 27 7.10 -10.19 -0.37
N TYR A 28 5.81 -10.10 -0.68
CA TYR A 28 5.28 -10.42 -2.01
C TYR A 28 5.59 -9.26 -2.96
N VAL A 29 5.37 -8.01 -2.55
CA VAL A 29 5.66 -6.80 -3.35
C VAL A 29 7.13 -6.75 -3.80
N LYS A 30 8.07 -7.09 -2.92
CA LYS A 30 9.52 -7.13 -3.23
C LYS A 30 9.87 -7.96 -4.46
N ARG A 31 9.21 -9.12 -4.62
CA ARG A 31 9.47 -10.01 -5.77
C ARG A 31 9.18 -9.29 -7.10
N PHE A 32 8.21 -8.39 -7.11
CA PHE A 32 7.83 -7.62 -8.30
C PHE A 32 8.68 -6.36 -8.49
N LEU A 33 9.10 -5.70 -7.42
CA LEU A 33 9.95 -4.51 -7.50
C LEU A 33 11.35 -4.80 -8.08
N ASN A 34 11.87 -6.00 -7.84
CA ASN A 34 13.12 -6.44 -8.44
C ASN A 34 13.03 -6.61 -9.96
N GLU A 35 11.83 -6.89 -10.49
CA GLU A 35 11.59 -7.09 -11.93
C GLU A 35 11.23 -5.78 -12.63
N ASN A 36 10.47 -4.90 -11.98
CA ASN A 36 10.16 -3.56 -12.46
C ASN A 36 10.13 -2.58 -11.27
N PRO A 37 11.13 -1.68 -11.11
CA PRO A 37 11.06 -0.65 -10.09
C PRO A 37 9.97 0.34 -10.49
N ILE A 38 8.84 0.30 -9.78
CA ILE A 38 7.71 1.17 -10.06
C ILE A 38 7.73 2.36 -9.10
N PRO A 39 8.05 3.56 -9.59
CA PRO A 39 8.13 4.73 -8.74
C PRO A 39 6.76 5.24 -8.30
N THR A 40 5.70 5.15 -9.12
CA THR A 40 4.43 5.86 -8.85
C THR A 40 3.21 4.94 -8.71
N LEU A 41 2.32 5.30 -7.78
CA LEU A 41 1.06 4.60 -7.50
C LEU A 41 -0.15 5.32 -8.11
N THR A 42 -1.23 4.59 -8.43
CA THR A 42 -2.53 5.19 -8.82
C THR A 42 -3.56 5.23 -7.70
N TYR A 43 -3.18 4.78 -6.50
CA TYR A 43 -4.06 4.57 -5.36
C TYR A 43 -3.40 5.06 -4.08
N TYR A 44 -4.16 5.09 -2.99
CA TYR A 44 -3.66 5.39 -1.65
C TYR A 44 -3.08 4.14 -1.02
N ASP A 45 -1.97 4.31 -0.31
CA ASP A 45 -1.20 3.23 0.31
C ASP A 45 -0.85 3.61 1.75
N ILE A 46 -1.09 2.67 2.66
CA ILE A 46 -0.63 2.75 4.04
C ILE A 46 0.30 1.55 4.26
N THR A 47 1.59 1.83 4.38
CA THR A 47 2.64 0.83 4.54
C THR A 47 3.03 0.69 6.00
N PHE A 48 2.89 -0.51 6.56
CA PHE A 48 3.23 -0.88 7.93
C PHE A 48 4.51 -1.72 7.93
N ILE A 49 5.53 -1.28 8.66
CA ILE A 49 6.79 -2.02 8.81
C ILE A 49 6.70 -2.96 10.01
N THR A 50 7.02 -4.23 9.82
CA THR A 50 6.92 -5.25 10.88
C THR A 50 8.21 -5.98 11.17
N GLU A 51 9.15 -5.98 10.22
CA GLU A 51 10.42 -6.68 10.37
C GLU A 51 11.49 -6.03 9.49
N GLY A 52 12.70 -5.90 10.04
CA GLY A 52 13.81 -5.25 9.37
C GLY A 52 13.76 -3.72 9.47
N GLU A 53 14.85 -3.09 9.07
CA GLU A 53 15.04 -1.64 9.12
C GLU A 53 15.75 -1.16 7.86
N GLY A 54 15.56 0.10 7.47
CA GLY A 54 16.30 0.69 6.36
C GLY A 54 15.63 1.92 5.75
N GLY A 55 16.25 2.44 4.70
CA GLY A 55 15.77 3.66 4.06
C GLY A 55 14.38 3.49 3.44
N PHE A 56 13.49 4.43 3.74
CA PHE A 56 12.18 4.57 3.11
C PHE A 56 12.00 6.01 2.66
N SER A 57 11.51 6.24 1.44
CA SER A 57 11.33 7.58 0.91
C SER A 57 10.03 7.71 0.13
N ILE A 58 9.42 8.87 0.28
CA ILE A 58 8.23 9.31 -0.43
C ILE A 58 8.54 10.72 -0.98
N ASP A 59 8.50 10.85 -2.30
CA ASP A 59 9.00 11.98 -3.08
C ASP A 59 10.42 12.39 -2.66
N ASN A 60 10.55 13.55 -2.01
CA ASN A 60 11.83 14.12 -1.59
C ASN A 60 12.08 13.96 -0.08
N GLN A 61 11.24 13.20 0.63
CA GLN A 61 11.38 12.94 2.05
C GLN A 61 11.92 11.53 2.25
N SER A 62 12.97 11.41 3.08
CA SER A 62 13.58 10.13 3.42
C SER A 62 13.52 9.90 4.93
N TYR A 63 13.34 8.64 5.29
CA TYR A 63 13.13 8.14 6.64
C TYR A 63 13.98 6.88 6.85
N GLU A 64 14.42 6.66 8.08
CA GLU A 64 14.92 5.35 8.50
C GLU A 64 13.74 4.59 9.08
N ALA A 65 13.23 3.63 8.30
CA ALA A 65 12.07 2.84 8.68
C ALA A 65 12.48 1.72 9.64
N THR A 66 11.66 1.51 10.67
CA THR A 66 11.82 0.50 11.71
C THR A 66 10.49 -0.19 12.00
N PRO A 67 10.47 -1.38 12.62
CA PRO A 67 9.22 -2.05 12.98
C PRO A 67 8.33 -1.16 13.85
N GLY A 68 7.06 -1.04 13.49
CA GLY A 68 6.10 -0.14 14.13
C GLY A 68 5.88 1.17 13.38
N ASP A 69 6.74 1.50 12.39
CA ASP A 69 6.53 2.65 11.53
C ASP A 69 5.40 2.41 10.50
N VAL A 70 4.65 3.48 10.24
CA VAL A 70 3.55 3.53 9.29
C VAL A 70 3.74 4.70 8.35
N PHE A 71 3.74 4.42 7.05
CA PHE A 71 3.93 5.41 6.00
C PHE A 71 2.66 5.58 5.17
N PHE A 72 2.35 6.82 4.80
CA PHE A 72 1.15 7.17 4.04
C PHE A 72 1.56 7.74 2.68
N SER A 73 1.21 7.03 1.61
CA SER A 73 1.48 7.46 0.23
C SER A 73 0.19 7.67 -0.55
N ARG A 74 0.22 8.60 -1.50
CA ARG A 74 -0.92 9.00 -2.33
C ARG A 74 -0.70 8.66 -3.79
N PRO A 75 -1.78 8.66 -4.59
CA PRO A 75 -1.66 8.58 -6.04
C PRO A 75 -0.70 9.66 -6.58
N GLY A 76 0.25 9.23 -7.41
CA GLY A 76 1.24 10.10 -8.06
C GLY A 76 2.53 10.36 -7.28
N GLU A 77 2.61 10.01 -5.99
CA GLU A 77 3.85 10.14 -5.22
C GLU A 77 4.86 9.06 -5.61
N VAL A 78 6.13 9.44 -5.65
CA VAL A 78 7.24 8.55 -5.96
C VAL A 78 7.75 7.89 -4.69
N ARG A 79 7.65 6.56 -4.58
CA ARG A 79 8.14 5.83 -3.41
C ARG A 79 9.36 4.98 -3.71
N HIS A 80 10.26 4.90 -2.74
CA HIS A 80 11.40 3.98 -2.78
C HIS A 80 11.71 3.49 -1.37
N TRP A 81 12.03 2.20 -1.23
CA TRP A 81 12.43 1.63 0.04
C TRP A 81 13.49 0.57 -0.13
N ASP A 82 14.26 0.34 0.94
CA ASP A 82 15.28 -0.69 1.00
C ASP A 82 14.63 -2.09 1.05
N THR A 83 14.42 -2.67 -0.13
CA THR A 83 13.85 -4.01 -0.28
C THR A 83 14.72 -5.11 0.32
N THR A 84 15.99 -4.83 0.60
CA THR A 84 16.94 -5.80 1.16
C THR A 84 16.76 -5.86 2.67
N HIS A 85 16.80 -4.71 3.34
CA HIS A 85 16.85 -4.64 4.80
C HIS A 85 15.48 -4.49 5.47
N ILE A 86 14.48 -3.90 4.79
CA ILE A 86 13.09 -3.89 5.29
C ILE A 86 12.46 -5.23 4.97
N VAL A 87 12.62 -6.24 5.84
CA VAL A 87 12.30 -7.66 5.59
C VAL A 87 10.82 -7.89 5.29
N ASN A 88 9.92 -7.37 6.13
CA ASN A 88 8.50 -7.67 6.06
C ASN A 88 7.60 -6.53 6.55
N GLY A 89 6.35 -6.58 6.15
CA GLY A 89 5.33 -5.59 6.49
C GLY A 89 4.03 -5.83 5.75
N PHE A 90 3.10 -4.90 5.88
CA PHE A 90 1.83 -4.91 5.16
C PHE A 90 1.65 -3.60 4.40
N ALA A 91 1.10 -3.66 3.20
CA ALA A 91 0.58 -2.51 2.49
C ALA A 91 -0.95 -2.64 2.40
N LEU A 92 -1.66 -1.72 3.04
CA LEU A 92 -3.09 -1.53 2.83
C LEU A 92 -3.27 -0.54 1.69
N ILE A 93 -3.83 -1.01 0.58
CA ILE A 93 -4.02 -0.19 -0.63
C ILE A 93 -5.49 0.02 -0.90
N PHE A 94 -5.89 1.21 -1.32
CA PHE A 94 -7.29 1.50 -1.63
C PHE A 94 -7.47 2.65 -2.62
N GLU A 95 -8.59 2.61 -3.35
CA GLU A 95 -9.06 3.70 -4.19
C GLU A 95 -9.82 4.74 -3.35
N ASP A 96 -9.72 6.02 -3.72
CA ASP A 96 -10.45 7.11 -3.04
C ASP A 96 -11.93 6.79 -2.84
N SER A 97 -12.56 6.27 -3.90
CA SER A 97 -13.98 5.95 -3.94
C SER A 97 -14.41 4.93 -2.90
N PHE A 98 -13.51 4.08 -2.40
CA PHE A 98 -13.84 3.10 -1.37
C PHE A 98 -14.23 3.79 -0.07
N LEU A 99 -13.29 4.53 0.53
CA LEU A 99 -13.53 5.21 1.81
C LEU A 99 -14.58 6.31 1.66
N SER A 100 -14.53 7.05 0.55
CA SER A 100 -15.52 8.09 0.24
C SER A 100 -16.95 7.53 0.20
N SER A 101 -17.14 6.30 -0.32
CA SER A 101 -18.44 5.60 -0.31
C SER A 101 -18.85 5.13 1.09
N VAL A 102 -17.93 4.49 1.82
CA VAL A 102 -18.18 3.98 3.18
C VAL A 102 -18.62 5.10 4.14
N PHE A 103 -17.92 6.23 4.09
CA PHE A 103 -18.20 7.39 4.95
C PHE A 103 -19.23 8.36 4.37
N LYS A 104 -19.71 8.11 3.14
CA LYS A 104 -20.65 8.99 2.42
C LYS A 104 -20.17 10.45 2.33
N ASP A 105 -18.86 10.64 2.22
CA ASP A 105 -18.21 11.94 2.06
C ASP A 105 -17.21 11.84 0.89
N PRO A 106 -17.47 12.51 -0.25
CA PRO A 106 -16.61 12.44 -1.43
C PRO A 106 -15.22 13.08 -1.23
N LEU A 107 -15.02 13.82 -0.14
CA LEU A 107 -13.75 14.47 0.19
C LEU A 107 -13.07 13.82 1.40
N PHE A 108 -13.60 12.70 1.91
CA PHE A 108 -13.14 12.08 3.15
C PHE A 108 -11.63 11.85 3.15
N VAL A 109 -11.11 11.20 2.11
CA VAL A 109 -9.68 10.86 2.01
C VAL A 109 -8.81 12.11 1.89
N GLN A 110 -9.31 13.15 1.21
CA GLN A 110 -8.60 14.44 1.07
C GLN A 110 -8.52 15.20 2.41
N HIS A 111 -9.49 14.98 3.30
CA HIS A 111 -9.51 15.58 4.63
C HIS A 111 -8.63 14.84 5.66
N LEU A 112 -8.21 13.60 5.37
CA LEU A 112 -7.27 12.89 6.23
C LEU A 112 -5.92 13.61 6.22
N SER A 113 -5.50 14.11 7.37
CA SER A 113 -4.29 14.92 7.49
C SER A 113 -3.02 14.20 7.04
N PHE A 114 -3.00 12.87 7.10
CA PHE A 114 -1.90 12.02 6.66
C PHE A 114 -1.70 12.03 5.14
N PHE A 115 -2.72 12.43 4.38
CA PHE A 115 -2.69 12.55 2.92
C PHE A 115 -2.74 14.01 2.44
N SER A 116 -2.47 14.99 3.31
CA SER A 116 -2.45 16.40 2.92
C SER A 116 -1.14 16.79 2.22
N VAL A 117 -1.22 17.60 1.16
CA VAL A 117 -0.03 18.08 0.42
C VAL A 117 0.82 18.97 1.33
N GLY A 118 2.13 18.71 1.40
CA GLY A 118 3.10 19.61 2.02
C GLY A 118 3.31 19.46 3.54
N LYS A 119 2.85 18.35 4.15
CA LYS A 119 3.23 18.02 5.53
C LYS A 119 4.53 17.21 5.61
N ALA A 120 5.23 17.38 6.73
CA ALA A 120 6.50 16.71 7.05
C ALA A 120 6.32 15.29 7.62
N SER A 121 5.11 14.92 8.04
CA SER A 121 4.80 13.67 8.73
C SER A 121 3.97 12.74 7.84
N SER A 122 4.60 12.22 6.78
CA SER A 122 4.12 11.05 6.04
C SER A 122 4.40 9.74 6.79
N ASN A 123 5.01 9.83 7.99
CA ASN A 123 5.31 8.70 8.86
C ASN A 123 4.75 8.87 10.28
N LEU A 124 4.39 7.76 10.91
CA LEU A 124 4.02 7.63 12.33
C LEU A 124 4.72 6.42 12.92
N HIS A 125 5.06 6.46 14.21
CA HIS A 125 5.47 5.28 14.96
C HIS A 125 4.34 4.86 15.90
N LEU A 126 3.90 3.61 15.81
CA LEU A 126 2.82 3.09 16.64
C LEU A 126 3.30 2.79 18.06
N SER A 127 2.44 3.02 19.06
CA SER A 127 2.67 2.43 20.38
C SER A 127 2.55 0.91 20.32
N GLU A 128 3.18 0.20 21.24
CA GLU A 128 3.17 -1.27 21.27
C GLU A 128 1.75 -1.86 21.31
N GLU A 129 0.87 -1.28 22.13
CA GLU A 129 -0.54 -1.69 22.22
C GLU A 129 -1.27 -1.52 20.87
N LEU A 130 -1.09 -0.35 20.23
CA LEU A 130 -1.74 -0.06 18.96
C LEU A 130 -1.16 -0.91 17.82
N TYR A 131 0.15 -1.16 17.83
CA TYR A 131 0.84 -2.03 16.88
C TYR A 131 0.25 -3.44 16.89
N VAL A 132 0.12 -4.06 18.08
CA VAL A 132 -0.46 -5.40 18.21
C VAL A 132 -1.90 -5.42 17.67
N HIS A 133 -2.70 -4.42 18.02
CA HIS A 133 -4.09 -4.33 17.59
C HIS A 133 -4.22 -4.17 16.07
N ILE A 134 -3.49 -3.23 15.47
CA ILE A 134 -3.50 -2.97 14.03
C ILE A 134 -3.05 -4.22 13.25
N LEU A 135 -2.00 -4.91 13.69
CA LEU A 135 -1.56 -6.13 13.02
C LEU A 135 -2.60 -7.24 13.03
N GLN A 136 -3.39 -7.36 14.10
CA GLN A 136 -4.50 -8.31 14.14
C GLN A 136 -5.60 -7.92 13.15
N LEU A 137 -5.95 -6.64 13.07
CA LEU A 137 -6.94 -6.15 12.10
C LEU A 137 -6.49 -6.38 10.66
N LEU A 138 -5.24 -6.05 10.32
CA LEU A 138 -4.69 -6.28 8.98
C LEU A 138 -4.71 -7.75 8.59
N LYS A 139 -4.36 -8.65 9.52
CA LYS A 139 -4.44 -10.10 9.31
C LYS A 139 -5.87 -10.57 9.08
N ASN A 140 -6.83 -10.07 9.87
CA ASN A 140 -8.24 -10.43 9.74
C ASN A 140 -8.81 -9.97 8.39
N ILE A 141 -8.54 -8.71 7.99
CA ILE A 141 -8.92 -8.18 6.68
C ILE A 141 -8.32 -9.06 5.58
N LYS A 142 -7.03 -9.39 5.68
CA LYS A 142 -6.36 -10.24 4.70
C LYS A 142 -7.01 -11.63 4.61
N ILE A 143 -7.31 -12.27 5.74
CA ILE A 143 -7.98 -13.58 5.77
C ILE A 143 -9.35 -13.50 5.09
N GLU A 144 -10.12 -12.45 5.37
CA GLU A 144 -11.45 -12.27 4.79
C GLU A 144 -11.39 -12.05 3.28
N ILE A 145 -10.46 -11.21 2.81
CA ILE A 145 -10.20 -11.00 1.38
C ILE A 145 -9.74 -12.32 0.73
N ASP A 146 -8.73 -13.00 1.29
CA ASP A 146 -8.21 -14.26 0.75
C ASP A 146 -9.31 -15.36 0.70
N ALA A 147 -10.22 -15.41 1.68
CA ALA A 147 -11.35 -16.35 1.70
C ALA A 147 -12.42 -15.99 0.67
N TYR A 148 -12.70 -14.71 0.46
CA TYR A 148 -13.56 -14.25 -0.64
C TYR A 148 -12.96 -14.68 -1.99
N LEU A 149 -11.64 -14.50 -2.16
CA LEU A 149 -10.92 -14.87 -3.36
C LEU A 149 -10.94 -16.38 -3.64
N GLN A 150 -10.86 -17.25 -2.63
CA GLN A 150 -10.90 -18.72 -2.80
C GLN A 150 -12.20 -19.23 -3.47
N ASN A 151 -13.30 -18.49 -3.38
CA ASN A 151 -14.57 -18.85 -4.01
C ASN A 151 -14.65 -18.48 -5.50
N ASP A 152 -13.74 -17.62 -6.00
CA ASP A 152 -13.73 -17.08 -7.38
C ASP A 152 -12.48 -17.54 -8.20
N VAL A 153 -11.65 -18.46 -7.68
CA VAL A 153 -10.36 -18.85 -8.29
C VAL A 153 -10.53 -19.76 -9.51
N LEU A 154 -10.72 -19.16 -10.69
CA LEU A 154 -10.34 -19.79 -11.97
C LEU A 154 -9.39 -18.95 -12.83
N TYR A 155 -8.96 -17.75 -12.41
CA TYR A 155 -8.24 -16.83 -13.31
C TYR A 155 -7.07 -16.03 -12.68
N PHE A 156 -6.17 -16.63 -11.88
CA PHE A 156 -5.16 -15.82 -11.15
C PHE A 156 -3.68 -16.16 -11.35
N GLY A 157 -3.24 -16.16 -12.62
CA GLY A 157 -1.82 -16.05 -12.98
C GLY A 157 -1.45 -14.82 -13.83
N HIS A 158 -2.42 -14.00 -14.28
CA HIS A 158 -2.19 -13.12 -15.43
C HIS A 158 -2.52 -11.63 -15.26
N CYS A 159 -3.07 -11.20 -14.11
CA CYS A 159 -3.50 -9.81 -13.91
C CYS A 159 -2.41 -8.84 -13.44
N PHE A 160 -1.15 -9.29 -13.30
CA PHE A 160 -0.02 -8.40 -13.00
C PHE A 160 0.74 -7.92 -14.26
N MET A 161 0.34 -8.36 -15.47
CA MET A 161 1.16 -8.24 -16.69
C MET A 161 0.47 -7.61 -17.92
N LYS A 162 -0.49 -6.69 -17.76
CA LYS A 162 -0.96 -5.91 -18.92
C LYS A 162 -0.89 -4.40 -18.69
N SER A 163 0.29 -3.86 -18.98
CA SER A 163 0.43 -2.68 -19.83
C SER A 163 1.28 -3.06 -21.04
#